data_AF-A0A960MN90-F1
#
_entry.id   AF-A0A960MN90-F1
#
_cell.length_a   1.000
_cell.length_b   1.000
_cell.length_c   1.000
_cell.angle_alpha   90.00
_cell.angle_beta   90.00
_cell.angle_gamma   90.00
#
_symmetry.space_group_name_H-M   'P 1'
#
loop_
_entity.id
_entity.type
_entity.pdbx_description
1 polymer ?
#
loop_
_entity_poly.entity_id
_entity_poly.type
_entity_poly.pdbx_seq_one_letter_code
_entity_poly.pdbx_strand_id
1 'polypeptide(L)'
;MKSPNFFKEIERESVWGKSETPIWMASSFLFQRNLLSAPFPNKMTRAESKQTLDSLKKSLLNSSYNERLQFFSHNEINALEQEFILEHFLTSANGHHPECEGGVVIDQGGDFL
;
A
#
# COMPACT_ATOMS: atom_id res chain seq x y z
N MET A 1 10.41 2.14 11.90
CA MET A 1 9.52 2.56 13.01
C MET A 1 8.31 3.22 12.36
N LYS A 2 7.08 2.72 12.56
CA LYS A 2 5.89 3.36 11.97
C LYS A 2 5.70 4.72 12.64
N SER A 3 5.56 5.82 11.87
CA SER A 3 5.17 7.10 12.45
C SER A 3 3.76 6.93 13.05
N PRO A 4 3.50 7.31 14.31
CA PRO A 4 2.19 7.18 14.95
C PRO A 4 1.10 8.03 14.27
N ASN A 5 1.43 8.78 13.21
CA ASN A 5 0.53 9.70 12.56
C ASN A 5 0.64 9.74 11.03
N PHE A 6 1.16 8.67 10.39
CA PHE A 6 1.47 8.66 8.96
C PHE A 6 0.27 9.04 8.07
N PHE A 7 -0.94 8.51 8.34
CA PHE A 7 -2.13 8.86 7.56
C PHE A 7 -2.54 10.33 7.72
N LYS A 8 -2.32 10.95 8.90
CA LYS A 8 -2.53 12.40 9.06
C LYS A 8 -1.48 13.22 8.32
N GLU A 9 -0.26 12.69 8.19
CA GLU A 9 0.75 13.32 7.35
C GLU A 9 0.36 13.24 5.87
N ILE A 10 -0.12 12.09 5.37
CA ILE A 10 -0.67 11.99 4.02
C ILE A 10 -1.83 12.96 3.85
N GLU A 11 -2.78 12.97 4.77
CA GLU A 11 -3.91 13.91 4.72
C GLU A 11 -3.42 15.34 4.55
N ARG A 12 -2.45 15.78 5.36
CA ARG A 12 -1.89 17.14 5.28
C ARG A 12 -1.10 17.41 3.99
N GLU A 13 -0.33 16.42 3.50
CA GLU A 13 0.64 16.63 2.42
C GLU A 13 0.09 16.32 1.02
N SER A 14 -0.91 15.45 0.94
CA SER A 14 -1.52 15.01 -0.31
C SER A 14 -2.29 16.11 -1.02
N VAL A 15 -2.60 15.85 -2.28
CA VAL A 15 -3.51 16.66 -3.08
C VAL A 15 -4.92 16.72 -2.47
N TRP A 16 -5.32 15.72 -1.69
CA TRP A 16 -6.66 15.64 -1.10
C TRP A 16 -6.84 16.66 0.02
N GLY A 17 -5.95 16.68 1.02
CA GLY A 17 -6.09 17.63 2.12
C GLY A 17 -5.62 19.04 1.78
N LYS A 18 -4.87 19.23 0.69
CA LYS A 18 -4.56 20.57 0.13
C LYS A 18 -5.66 21.10 -0.80
N SER A 19 -6.65 20.29 -1.18
CA SER A 19 -7.73 20.72 -2.07
C SER A 19 -8.73 21.63 -1.34
N GLU A 20 -9.00 22.81 -1.91
CA GLU A 20 -10.10 23.69 -1.48
C GLU A 20 -11.48 23.20 -1.95
N THR A 21 -11.49 22.24 -2.88
CA THR A 21 -12.72 21.69 -3.45
C THR A 21 -13.06 20.33 -2.81
N PRO A 22 -14.34 20.06 -2.51
CA PRO A 22 -14.77 18.77 -1.97
C PRO A 22 -14.88 17.67 -3.05
N ILE A 23 -14.61 18.00 -4.32
CA ILE A 23 -14.68 17.06 -5.43
C ILE A 23 -13.26 16.63 -5.79
N TRP A 24 -12.95 15.36 -5.58
CA TRP A 24 -11.65 14.80 -5.92
C TRP A 24 -11.71 14.11 -7.29
N MET A 25 -11.12 14.74 -8.30
CA MET A 25 -10.88 14.10 -9.59
C MET A 25 -9.48 13.50 -9.58
N ALA A 26 -9.38 12.19 -9.78
CA ALA A 26 -8.11 11.47 -9.86
C ALA A 26 -8.00 10.74 -11.21
N SER A 27 -6.77 10.65 -11.72
CA SER A 27 -6.41 9.69 -12.76
C SER A 27 -5.54 8.62 -12.11
N SER A 28 -5.92 7.36 -12.26
CA SER A 28 -5.19 6.23 -11.67
C SER A 28 -4.72 5.28 -12.76
N PHE A 29 -3.49 4.77 -12.62
CA PHE A 29 -2.94 3.73 -13.46
C PHE A 29 -2.62 2.52 -12.59
N LEU A 30 -3.18 1.36 -12.94
CA LEU A 30 -2.95 0.12 -12.22
C LEU A 30 -2.12 -0.85 -13.06
N PHE A 31 -0.99 -1.27 -12.54
CA PHE A 31 -0.14 -2.30 -13.13
C PHE A 31 -0.10 -3.54 -12.25
N GLN A 32 -0.74 -4.62 -12.70
CA GLN A 32 -0.70 -5.91 -12.01
C GLN A 32 0.40 -6.79 -12.60
N ARG A 33 1.29 -7.32 -11.75
CA ARG A 33 2.42 -8.16 -12.16
C ARG A 33 2.57 -9.33 -11.19
N ASN A 34 3.06 -10.44 -11.73
CA ASN A 34 3.50 -11.58 -10.93
C ASN A 34 5.04 -11.64 -10.97
N LEU A 35 5.65 -12.15 -9.89
CA LEU A 35 7.09 -12.36 -9.85
C LEU A 35 7.42 -13.68 -10.54
N LEU A 36 8.41 -13.66 -11.44
CA LEU A 36 8.80 -14.83 -12.22
C LEU A 36 9.19 -16.03 -11.33
N SER A 37 9.85 -15.78 -10.21
CA SER A 37 10.38 -16.80 -9.31
C SER A 37 9.40 -17.24 -8.21
N ALA A 38 8.15 -16.77 -8.23
CA ALA A 38 7.15 -17.07 -7.21
C ALA A 38 5.89 -17.70 -7.83
N PRO A 39 5.24 -18.67 -7.16
CA PRO A 39 3.93 -19.16 -7.59
C PRO A 39 2.90 -18.04 -7.69
N PHE A 40 1.78 -18.26 -8.39
CA PHE A 40 0.65 -17.33 -8.29
C PHE A 40 0.11 -17.31 -6.85
N PRO A 41 -0.45 -16.19 -6.36
CA PRO A 41 -0.90 -16.05 -4.97
C PRO A 41 -1.81 -17.20 -4.49
N ASN A 42 -2.78 -17.60 -5.31
CA ASN A 42 -3.71 -18.70 -5.00
C ASN A 42 -3.06 -20.09 -4.92
N LYS A 43 -1.79 -20.23 -5.27
CA LYS A 43 -1.00 -21.46 -5.19
C LYS A 43 0.13 -21.38 -4.18
N MET A 44 0.32 -20.23 -3.53
CA MET A 44 1.34 -20.06 -2.50
C MET A 44 0.85 -20.65 -1.18
N THR A 45 1.73 -21.34 -0.49
CA THR A 45 1.57 -21.56 0.95
C THR A 45 1.74 -20.23 1.70
N ARG A 46 1.22 -20.16 2.94
CA ARG A 46 1.41 -18.99 3.80
C ARG A 46 2.90 -18.64 3.99
N ALA A 47 3.77 -19.65 4.14
CA ALA A 47 5.21 -19.46 4.28
C ALA A 47 5.84 -18.83 3.03
N GLU A 48 5.50 -19.32 1.83
CA GLU A 48 5.97 -18.76 0.55
C GLU A 48 5.46 -17.33 0.34
N SER A 49 4.19 -17.05 0.68
CA SER A 49 3.63 -15.71 0.60
C SER A 49 4.37 -14.73 1.50
N LYS A 50 4.69 -15.15 2.74
CA LYS A 50 5.43 -14.34 3.71
C LYS A 50 6.84 -14.05 3.23
N GLN A 51 7.56 -15.07 2.76
CA GLN A 51 8.91 -14.92 2.22
C GLN A 51 8.94 -13.98 1.00
N THR A 52 7.95 -14.12 0.12
CA THR A 52 7.79 -13.27 -1.06
C THR A 52 7.53 -11.82 -0.64
N LEU A 53 6.61 -11.60 0.29
CA LEU A 53 6.29 -10.28 0.85
C LEU A 53 7.49 -9.62 1.51
N ASP A 54 8.22 -10.36 2.35
CA ASP A 54 9.41 -9.84 3.04
C ASP A 54 10.50 -9.42 2.04
N SER A 55 10.69 -10.19 0.97
CA SER A 55 11.64 -9.89 -0.10
C SER A 55 11.24 -8.65 -0.91
N LEU A 56 9.97 -8.53 -1.27
CA LEU A 56 9.40 -7.36 -1.93
C LEU A 56 9.53 -6.11 -1.07
N LYS A 57 9.08 -6.19 0.19
CA LYS A 57 9.14 -5.11 1.16
C LYS A 57 10.58 -4.61 1.31
N LYS A 58 11.55 -5.51 1.49
CA LYS A 58 12.96 -5.13 1.60
C LYS A 58 13.46 -4.42 0.33
N SER A 59 13.06 -4.87 -0.84
CA SER A 59 13.51 -4.29 -2.11
C SER A 59 12.90 -2.91 -2.36
N LEU A 60 11.60 -2.76 -2.11
CA LEU A 60 10.87 -1.50 -2.29
C LEU A 60 11.34 -0.43 -1.29
N LEU A 61 11.42 -0.78 0.00
CA LEU A 61 11.79 0.18 1.05
C LEU A 61 13.27 0.62 0.99
N ASN A 62 14.12 -0.15 0.30
CA ASN A 62 15.52 0.23 0.05
C ASN A 62 15.72 0.90 -1.32
N SER A 63 14.65 1.11 -2.09
CA SER A 63 14.76 1.80 -3.37
C SER A 63 15.05 3.29 -3.14
N SER A 64 15.89 3.88 -4.00
CA SER A 64 16.24 5.30 -3.93
C SER A 64 15.15 6.22 -4.51
N TYR A 65 14.02 5.65 -4.93
CA TYR A 65 13.02 6.37 -5.72
C TYR A 65 12.15 7.29 -4.86
N ASN A 66 12.00 7.00 -3.57
CA ASN A 66 11.17 7.81 -2.69
C ASN A 66 11.67 7.70 -1.24
N GLU A 67 12.04 8.83 -0.64
CA GLU A 67 12.74 8.87 0.65
C GLU A 67 11.86 8.42 1.84
N ARG A 68 10.55 8.24 1.64
CA ARG A 68 9.57 8.01 2.71
C ARG A 68 8.48 7.00 2.33
N LEU A 69 8.87 5.83 1.86
CA LEU A 69 7.95 4.69 1.72
C LEU A 69 7.69 4.04 3.07
N GLN A 70 6.42 3.73 3.34
CA GLN A 70 6.02 2.97 4.52
C GLN A 70 5.15 1.77 4.10
N PHE A 71 5.46 0.61 4.69
CA PHE A 71 4.68 -0.61 4.48
C PHE A 71 3.61 -0.79 5.56
N PHE A 72 2.39 -1.09 5.14
CA PHE A 72 1.24 -1.41 5.98
C PHE A 72 0.74 -2.81 5.68
N SER A 73 0.86 -3.71 6.66
CA SER A 73 0.31 -5.06 6.56
C SER A 73 -1.21 -5.02 6.62
N HIS A 74 -1.90 -5.77 5.75
CA HIS A 74 -3.36 -5.90 5.83
C HIS A 74 -3.84 -6.41 7.19
N ASN A 75 -3.01 -7.18 7.89
CA ASN A 75 -3.33 -7.74 9.20
C ASN A 75 -3.10 -6.75 10.37
N GLU A 76 -2.47 -5.59 10.09
CA GLU A 76 -2.12 -4.58 11.10
C GLU A 76 -2.81 -3.24 10.88
N ILE A 77 -3.53 -3.07 9.75
CA ILE A 77 -4.33 -1.89 9.44
C ILE A 77 -5.64 -1.97 10.20
N ASN A 78 -6.01 -0.92 10.92
CA ASN A 78 -7.31 -0.83 11.57
C ASN A 78 -8.41 -0.35 10.61
N ALA A 79 -9.68 -0.45 11.01
CA ALA A 79 -10.81 -0.12 10.14
C ALA A 79 -10.78 1.33 9.61
N LEU A 80 -10.37 2.29 10.43
CA LEU A 80 -10.29 3.70 10.03
C LEU A 80 -9.16 3.93 9.02
N GLU A 81 -8.02 3.29 9.22
CA GLU A 81 -6.90 3.33 8.26
C GLU A 81 -7.28 2.65 6.94
N GLN A 82 -8.04 1.56 7.00
CA GLN A 82 -8.53 0.87 5.82
C GLN A 82 -9.51 1.74 5.02
N GLU A 83 -10.45 2.39 5.71
CA GLU A 83 -11.37 3.36 5.11
C GLU A 83 -10.60 4.50 4.44
N PHE A 84 -9.61 5.09 5.13
CA PHE A 84 -8.74 6.11 4.56
C PHE A 84 -8.06 5.64 3.26
N ILE A 85 -7.45 4.45 3.26
CA ILE A 85 -6.78 3.91 2.07
C ILE A 85 -7.77 3.74 0.90
N LEU A 86 -9.00 3.30 1.17
CA LEU A 86 -10.02 3.09 0.14
C LEU A 86 -10.57 4.41 -0.41
N GLU A 87 -10.90 5.37 0.46
CA GLU A 87 -11.47 6.67 0.06
C GLU A 87 -10.49 7.53 -0.74
N HIS A 88 -9.18 7.36 -0.51
CA HIS A 88 -8.12 8.07 -1.21
C HIS A 88 -7.56 7.29 -2.40
N PHE A 89 -8.25 6.24 -2.86
CA PHE A 89 -7.86 5.44 -4.02
C PHE A 89 -6.45 4.80 -3.90
N LEU A 90 -5.98 4.60 -2.67
CA LEU A 90 -4.65 4.06 -2.36
C LEU A 90 -4.59 2.52 -2.48
N THR A 91 -5.73 1.87 -2.70
CA THR A 91 -5.77 0.44 -3.04
C THR A 91 -7.08 0.11 -3.75
N SER A 92 -7.14 -1.09 -4.33
CA SER A 92 -8.40 -1.66 -4.79
C SER A 92 -8.97 -2.61 -3.74
N ALA A 93 -10.29 -2.67 -3.60
CA ALA A 93 -10.98 -3.48 -2.60
C ALA A 93 -10.68 -5.01 -2.68
N ASN A 94 -10.07 -5.48 -3.78
CA ASN A 94 -9.90 -6.90 -4.08
C ASN A 94 -8.47 -7.44 -3.78
N GLY A 95 -7.64 -6.69 -3.07
CA GLY A 95 -6.23 -7.06 -2.82
C GLY A 95 -6.00 -8.11 -1.72
N HIS A 96 -7.02 -8.47 -0.93
CA HIS A 96 -6.85 -9.36 0.21
C HIS A 96 -7.24 -10.81 -0.12
N HIS A 97 -6.25 -11.70 -0.13
CA HIS A 97 -6.49 -13.15 -0.17
C HIS A 97 -6.27 -13.71 1.24
N PRO A 98 -7.27 -14.34 1.90
CA PRO A 98 -7.19 -14.72 3.31
C PRO A 98 -6.00 -15.62 3.67
N GLU A 99 -5.53 -16.39 2.70
CA GLU A 99 -4.44 -17.35 2.87
C GLU A 99 -3.05 -16.79 2.51
N CYS A 100 -2.98 -15.56 2.01
CA CYS A 100 -1.72 -14.91 1.65
C CYS A 100 -1.45 -13.71 2.54
N GLU A 101 -0.22 -13.62 3.03
CA GLU A 101 0.25 -12.38 3.66
C GLU A 101 0.34 -11.28 2.58
N GLY A 102 -0.10 -10.07 2.92
CA GLY A 102 -0.12 -8.96 1.99
C GLY A 102 -0.16 -7.61 2.70
N GLY A 103 0.00 -6.55 1.93
CA GLY A 103 -0.02 -5.20 2.42
C GLY A 103 0.13 -4.19 1.30
N VAL A 104 0.15 -2.93 1.68
CA VAL A 104 0.35 -1.80 0.79
C VAL A 104 1.63 -1.07 1.16
N VAL A 105 2.36 -0.58 0.17
CA VAL A 105 3.43 0.40 0.35
C VAL A 105 2.87 1.73 -0.08
N ILE A 106 3.01 2.75 0.75
CA ILE A 106 2.47 4.08 0.48
C ILE A 106 3.60 5.09 0.71
N ASP A 107 3.73 6.06 -0.18
CA ASP A 107 4.60 7.22 0.05
C ASP A 107 3.91 8.31 0.88
N GLN A 108 4.64 9.36 1.27
CA GLN A 108 4.07 10.42 2.10
C GLN A 108 3.06 11.31 1.35
N GLY A 109 3.10 11.33 0.01
CA GLY A 109 2.17 12.10 -0.82
C GLY A 109 0.85 11.38 -1.07
N GLY A 110 0.85 10.04 -0.98
CA GLY A 110 -0.24 9.20 -1.46
C GLY A 110 -0.26 9.04 -2.99
N ASP A 111 0.80 9.45 -3.68
CA ASP A 111 0.86 9.46 -5.14
C ASP A 111 1.43 8.14 -5.71
N PHE A 112 2.16 7.38 -4.88
CA PHE A 112 2.83 6.15 -5.27
C PHE A 112 2.47 4.95 -4.38
N LEU A 113 2.17 3.83 -5.05
CA LEU A 113 1.77 2.54 -4.49
C LEU A 113 2.58 1.39 -5.08
#